data_AF-A0A7W8HWN1-F1
#
_entry.id   AF-A0A7W8HWN1-F1
#
_cell.length_a   1.000
_cell.length_b   1.000
_cell.length_c   1.000
_cell.angle_alpha   90.00
_cell.angle_beta   90.00
_cell.angle_gamma   90.00
#
_symmetry.space_group_name_H-M   'P 1'
#
loop_
_entity.id
_entity.type
_entity.pdbx_description
1 polymer ?
#
loop_
_entity_poly.entity_id
_entity_poly.type
_entity_poly.pdbx_seq_one_letter_code
_entity_poly.pdbx_strand_id
1 'polypeptide(L)'
;MPDQSRWYQGYQVGVTRYCTPLNGLSRGEAGDRYHNVCPPELAGEFLRGYGIGQKAYTARSRVNSLRNQISTMQSSIDNLYNQMRASQDEQARRNMRDEIDRLDRDIRRARLDVSDAEFALHSVQREVDLFRQNPGQASLAQGY
;
A
#
# COMPACT_ATOMS: atom_id res chain seq x y z
N MET A 1 20.40 -20.11 -34.61
CA MET A 1 20.45 -20.00 -33.13
C MET A 1 20.58 -18.52 -32.79
N PRO A 2 19.70 -17.95 -31.94
CA PRO A 2 19.84 -16.55 -31.53
C PRO A 2 21.20 -16.33 -30.87
N ASP A 3 21.87 -15.23 -31.23
CA ASP A 3 23.18 -14.88 -30.71
C ASP A 3 23.07 -14.49 -29.22
N GLN A 4 23.30 -15.48 -28.35
CA GLN A 4 23.27 -15.30 -26.90
C GLN A 4 24.21 -14.17 -26.46
N SER A 5 25.36 -13.97 -27.13
CA SER A 5 26.33 -12.95 -26.75
C SER A 5 25.80 -11.52 -26.94
N ARG A 6 25.10 -11.26 -28.05
CA ARG A 6 24.42 -9.97 -28.28
C ARG A 6 23.26 -9.74 -27.33
N TRP A 7 22.51 -10.79 -27.00
CA TRP A 7 21.46 -10.71 -25.99
C TRP A 7 22.02 -10.38 -24.60
N TYR A 8 23.11 -11.02 -24.19
CA TYR A 8 23.80 -10.74 -22.93
C TYR A 8 24.37 -9.33 -22.84
N GLN A 9 24.93 -8.80 -23.93
CA GLN A 9 25.44 -7.42 -23.98
C GLN A 9 24.29 -6.40 -23.82
N GLY A 10 23.18 -6.59 -24.53
CA GLY A 10 21.98 -5.75 -24.38
C GLY A 10 21.37 -5.85 -22.97
N TYR A 11 21.37 -7.06 -22.40
CA TYR A 11 20.89 -7.33 -21.04
C TYR A 11 21.73 -6.62 -19.99
N GLN A 12 23.07 -6.71 -20.05
CA GLN A 12 23.95 -6.02 -19.10
C GLN A 12 23.73 -4.50 -19.09
N VAL A 13 23.61 -3.88 -20.27
CA VAL A 13 23.36 -2.43 -20.37
C VAL A 13 21.98 -2.06 -19.81
N GLY A 14 20.96 -2.86 -20.08
CA GLY A 14 19.60 -2.62 -19.58
C GLY A 14 19.52 -2.78 -18.05
N VAL A 15 20.18 -3.79 -17.51
CA VAL A 15 20.16 -4.11 -16.09
C VAL A 15 20.92 -3.08 -15.27
N THR A 16 22.05 -2.53 -15.74
CA THR A 16 22.72 -1.43 -15.04
C THR A 16 21.85 -0.17 -14.94
N ARG A 17 21.05 0.13 -15.97
CA ARG A 17 20.11 1.27 -15.95
C ARG A 17 18.89 1.01 -15.08
N TYR A 18 18.44 -0.25 -15.01
CA TYR A 18 17.31 -0.65 -14.21
C TYR A 18 17.66 -0.79 -12.72
N CYS A 19 18.80 -1.38 -12.40
CA CYS A 19 19.20 -1.72 -11.03
C CYS A 19 19.81 -0.52 -10.32
N THR A 20 19.03 0.54 -10.21
CA THR A 20 19.36 1.75 -9.47
C THR A 20 18.54 1.82 -8.19
N PRO A 21 19.06 2.44 -7.11
CA PRO A 21 18.31 2.59 -5.87
C PRO A 21 16.95 3.30 -6.06
N LEU A 22 16.89 4.34 -6.90
CA LEU A 22 15.66 5.07 -7.19
C LEU A 22 14.64 4.25 -7.98
N ASN A 23 15.07 3.43 -8.94
CA ASN A 23 14.14 2.53 -9.62
C ASN A 23 13.67 1.42 -8.68
N GLY A 24 14.53 0.91 -7.80
CA GLY A 24 14.12 0.01 -6.71
C GLY A 24 12.98 0.60 -5.89
N LEU A 25 13.16 1.83 -5.40
CA LEU A 25 12.13 2.58 -4.68
C LEU A 25 10.82 2.67 -5.46
N SER A 26 10.89 3.14 -6.71
CA SER A 26 9.70 3.29 -7.55
C SER A 26 8.95 1.98 -7.76
N ARG A 27 9.65 0.86 -7.93
CA ARG A 27 9.05 -0.48 -8.08
C ARG A 27 8.40 -0.95 -6.79
N GLY A 28 9.05 -0.69 -5.65
CA GLY A 28 8.46 -0.97 -4.34
C GLY A 28 7.18 -0.16 -4.11
N GLU A 29 7.20 1.14 -4.42
CA GLU A 29 6.02 2.03 -4.27
C GLU A 29 4.85 1.63 -5.18
N ALA A 30 5.15 1.07 -6.36
CA ALA A 30 4.16 0.51 -7.26
C ALA A 30 3.55 -0.81 -6.75
N GLY A 31 4.17 -1.47 -5.77
CA GLY A 31 3.78 -2.81 -5.31
C GLY A 31 4.18 -3.92 -6.29
N ASP A 32 5.11 -3.65 -7.21
CA ASP A 32 5.61 -4.63 -8.17
C ASP A 32 6.35 -5.75 -7.44
N ARG A 33 6.25 -6.99 -7.93
CA ARG A 33 7.08 -8.09 -7.43
C ARG A 33 8.48 -8.00 -8.01
N TYR A 34 9.51 -8.03 -7.16
CA TYR A 34 10.88 -8.13 -7.62
C TYR A 34 11.24 -9.56 -8.09
N HIS A 35 11.89 -9.67 -9.25
CA HIS A 35 12.20 -10.93 -9.93
C HIS A 35 13.70 -11.28 -9.92
N ASN A 36 14.50 -10.74 -8.99
CA ASN A 36 15.93 -11.05 -8.86
C ASN A 36 16.75 -10.80 -10.15
N VAL A 37 16.39 -9.77 -10.91
CA VAL A 37 17.03 -9.44 -12.20
C VAL A 37 18.32 -8.65 -12.06
N CYS A 38 18.62 -8.11 -10.86
CA CYS A 38 19.83 -7.35 -10.64
C CYS A 38 21.02 -8.26 -10.30
N PRO A 39 22.21 -8.00 -10.87
CA PRO A 39 23.42 -8.72 -10.51
C PRO A 39 23.83 -8.37 -9.07
N PRO A 40 24.60 -9.23 -8.40
CA PRO A 40 24.94 -9.08 -6.98
C PRO A 40 25.49 -7.70 -6.60
N GLU A 41 26.26 -7.07 -7.49
CA GLU A 41 26.92 -5.78 -7.27
C GLU A 41 25.92 -4.60 -7.21
N LEU A 42 24.77 -4.72 -7.90
CA LEU A 42 23.73 -3.69 -7.97
C LEU A 42 22.50 -4.02 -7.12
N ALA A 43 22.32 -5.30 -6.78
CA ALA A 43 21.14 -5.79 -6.07
C ALA A 43 20.97 -5.12 -4.71
N GLY A 44 22.04 -4.86 -3.96
CA GLY A 44 21.94 -4.28 -2.60
C GLY A 44 21.27 -2.89 -2.58
N GLU A 45 21.75 -1.98 -3.43
CA GLU A 45 21.21 -0.61 -3.52
C GLU A 45 19.78 -0.60 -4.05
N PHE A 46 19.49 -1.41 -5.06
CA PHE A 46 18.14 -1.58 -5.60
C PHE A 46 17.17 -2.12 -4.53
N LEU A 47 17.56 -3.20 -3.84
CA LEU A 47 16.74 -3.85 -2.83
C LEU A 47 16.47 -2.95 -1.62
N ARG A 48 17.42 -2.08 -1.26
CA ARG A 48 17.20 -1.08 -0.21
C ARG A 48 16.08 -0.12 -0.59
N GLY A 49 16.14 0.46 -1.79
CA GLY A 49 15.06 1.32 -2.29
C GLY A 49 13.74 0.57 -2.39
N TYR A 50 13.76 -0.63 -2.97
CA TYR A 50 12.59 -1.50 -3.11
C TYR A 50 11.90 -1.80 -1.78
N GLY A 51 12.68 -2.12 -0.73
CA GLY A 51 12.13 -2.37 0.60
C GLY A 51 11.40 -1.15 1.17
N ILE A 52 11.98 0.05 1.06
CA ILE A 52 11.35 1.30 1.50
C ILE A 52 10.06 1.56 0.72
N GLY A 53 10.10 1.41 -0.61
CA GLY A 53 8.92 1.58 -1.45
C GLY A 53 7.82 0.57 -1.11
N GLN A 54 8.18 -0.69 -0.83
CA GLN A 54 7.22 -1.74 -0.48
C GLN A 54 6.54 -1.46 0.86
N LYS A 55 7.26 -0.90 1.85
CA LYS A 55 6.65 -0.41 3.09
C LYS A 55 5.61 0.68 2.78
N ALA A 56 5.95 1.62 1.90
CA ALA A 56 5.06 2.73 1.54
C ALA A 56 3.79 2.21 0.83
N TYR A 57 3.95 1.30 -0.12
CA TYR A 57 2.85 0.61 -0.79
C TYR A 57 1.93 -0.10 0.20
N THR A 58 2.51 -0.85 1.15
CA THR A 58 1.74 -1.61 2.15
C THR A 58 0.95 -0.67 3.06
N ALA A 59 1.58 0.39 3.56
CA ALA A 59 0.92 1.39 4.41
C ALA A 59 -0.22 2.12 3.65
N ARG A 60 0.02 2.52 2.39
CA ARG A 60 -0.99 3.15 1.53
C ARG A 60 -2.16 2.20 1.28
N SER A 61 -1.87 0.93 0.98
CA SER A 61 -2.87 -0.10 0.74
C SER A 61 -3.75 -0.34 1.97
N ARG A 62 -3.17 -0.29 3.18
CA ARG A 62 -3.94 -0.40 4.44
C ARG A 62 -4.93 0.75 4.61
N VAL A 63 -4.49 1.99 4.41
CA VAL A 63 -5.37 3.18 4.46
C VAL A 63 -6.52 3.04 3.47
N ASN A 64 -6.20 2.68 2.21
CA ASN A 64 -7.20 2.52 1.16
C ASN A 64 -8.21 1.41 1.50
N SER A 65 -7.74 0.27 2.00
CA SER A 65 -8.60 -0.85 2.40
C SER A 65 -9.59 -0.44 3.50
N LEU A 66 -9.13 0.26 4.54
CA LEU A 66 -9.99 0.72 5.63
C LEU A 66 -11.02 1.76 5.16
N ARG A 67 -10.61 2.72 4.31
CA ARG A 67 -11.53 3.69 3.71
C ARG A 67 -12.59 3.02 2.85
N ASN A 68 -12.21 2.00 2.08
CA ASN A 68 -13.16 1.21 1.28
C ASN A 68 -14.14 0.45 2.18
N GLN A 69 -13.67 -0.13 3.29
CA GLN A 69 -14.56 -0.79 4.26
C GLN A 69 -15.59 0.19 4.85
N ILE A 70 -15.17 1.41 5.20
CA ILE A 70 -16.09 2.47 5.66
C ILE A 70 -17.13 2.78 4.59
N SER A 71 -16.71 2.97 3.33
CA SER A 71 -17.62 3.27 2.22
C SER A 71 -18.63 2.15 1.96
N THR A 72 -18.21 0.89 2.07
CA THR A 72 -19.10 -0.27 1.96
C THR A 72 -20.12 -0.30 3.09
N MET A 73 -19.69 -0.09 4.34
CA MET A 73 -20.61 -0.04 5.49
C MET A 73 -21.62 1.11 5.38
N GLN A 74 -21.18 2.28 4.92
CA GLN A 74 -22.08 3.42 4.66
C GLN A 74 -23.13 3.09 3.59
N SER A 75 -22.71 2.47 2.49
CA SER A 75 -23.63 2.00 1.44
C SER A 75 -24.63 0.97 1.98
N SER A 76 -24.20 0.09 2.88
CA SER A 76 -25.10 -0.87 3.55
C SER A 76 -26.12 -0.16 4.45
N ILE A 77 -25.71 0.84 5.21
CA ILE A 77 -26.61 1.68 6.03
C ILE A 77 -27.67 2.35 5.15
N ASP A 78 -27.27 2.96 4.04
CA ASP A 78 -28.19 3.62 3.11
C ASP A 78 -29.23 2.64 2.53
N ASN A 79 -28.79 1.43 2.17
CA ASN A 79 -29.68 0.37 1.71
C ASN A 79 -30.65 -0.08 2.80
N LEU A 80 -30.19 -0.24 4.04
CA LEU A 80 -31.04 -0.60 5.18
C LEU A 80 -32.08 0.48 5.47
N TYR A 81 -31.71 1.77 5.38
CA TYR A 81 -32.68 2.86 5.52
C TYR A 81 -33.78 2.80 4.44
N ASN A 82 -33.43 2.50 3.19
CA ASN A 82 -34.40 2.36 2.11
C ASN A 82 -35.34 1.16 2.33
N GLN A 83 -34.79 0.02 2.74
CA GLN A 83 -35.59 -1.17 3.07
C GLN A 83 -36.52 -0.93 4.27
N MET A 84 -36.03 -0.22 5.30
CA MET A 84 -36.83 0.12 6.48
C MET A 84 -38.00 1.04 6.13
N ARG A 85 -37.83 1.97 5.19
CA ARG A 85 -38.91 2.84 4.69
C ARG A 85 -39.97 2.08 3.91
N ALA A 86 -39.58 1.04 3.17
CA ALA A 86 -40.48 0.22 2.37
C ALA A 86 -41.21 -0.88 3.19
N SER A 87 -40.66 -1.27 4.34
CA SER A 87 -41.20 -2.35 5.16
C SER A 87 -42.36 -1.89 6.06
N GLN A 88 -43.43 -2.69 6.09
CA GLN A 88 -44.53 -2.56 7.05
C GLN A 88 -44.36 -3.46 8.29
N ASP A 89 -43.40 -4.39 8.27
CA ASP A 89 -43.12 -5.30 9.37
C ASP A 89 -42.27 -4.61 10.45
N GLU A 90 -42.84 -4.43 11.64
CA GLU A 90 -42.17 -3.81 12.79
C GLU A 90 -40.94 -4.58 13.26
N GLN A 91 -40.97 -5.91 13.24
CA GLN A 91 -39.82 -6.71 13.66
C GLN A 91 -38.68 -6.57 12.65
N ALA A 92 -38.99 -6.58 11.35
CA ALA A 92 -38.00 -6.33 10.31
C ALA A 92 -37.37 -4.94 10.46
N ARG A 93 -38.17 -3.90 10.74
CA ARG A 93 -37.68 -2.54 10.99
C ARG A 93 -36.76 -2.46 12.22
N ARG A 94 -37.09 -3.16 13.30
CA ARG A 94 -36.23 -3.24 14.50
C ARG A 94 -34.88 -3.88 14.18
N ASN A 95 -34.88 -5.03 13.50
CA ASN A 95 -33.65 -5.72 13.11
C ASN A 95 -32.75 -4.84 12.23
N MET A 96 -33.33 -4.08 11.29
CA MET A 96 -32.58 -3.14 10.45
C MET A 96 -31.96 -2.00 11.25
N ARG A 97 -32.67 -1.45 12.26
CA ARG A 97 -32.11 -0.42 13.16
C ARG A 97 -30.92 -0.97 13.94
N ASP A 98 -31.03 -2.18 14.47
CA ASP A 98 -29.95 -2.81 15.22
C ASP A 98 -28.71 -3.09 14.36
N GLU A 99 -28.91 -3.39 13.07
CA GLU A 99 -27.82 -3.53 12.09
C GLU A 99 -27.17 -2.18 11.79
N ILE A 100 -27.97 -1.13 11.54
CA ILE A 100 -27.45 0.23 11.33
C ILE A 100 -26.61 0.68 12.53
N ASP A 101 -27.11 0.50 13.75
CA ASP A 101 -26.39 0.85 14.98
C ASP A 101 -25.06 0.07 15.13
N ARG A 102 -25.02 -1.19 14.67
CA ARG A 102 -23.79 -2.00 14.63
C ARG A 102 -22.81 -1.44 13.61
N LEU A 103 -23.24 -1.22 12.38
CA LEU A 103 -22.42 -0.65 11.30
C LEU A 103 -21.87 0.73 11.67
N ASP A 104 -22.66 1.58 12.33
CA ASP A 104 -22.20 2.88 12.82
C ASP A 104 -21.08 2.77 13.86
N ARG A 105 -21.16 1.79 14.77
CA ARG A 105 -20.08 1.49 15.73
C ARG A 105 -18.83 0.98 15.02
N ASP A 106 -18.99 0.15 13.99
CA ASP A 106 -17.87 -0.38 13.20
C ASP A 106 -17.19 0.74 12.37
N ILE A 107 -17.97 1.64 11.76
CA ILE A 107 -17.45 2.82 11.06
C ILE A 107 -16.64 3.71 12.01
N ARG A 108 -17.13 3.96 13.23
CA ARG A 108 -16.38 4.75 14.22
C ARG A 108 -15.03 4.11 14.57
N ARG A 109 -14.99 2.79 14.76
CA ARG A 109 -13.74 2.05 15.00
C ARG A 109 -12.81 2.12 13.79
N ALA A 110 -13.32 1.82 12.60
CA ALA A 110 -12.53 1.88 11.36
C ALA A 110 -11.96 3.28 11.07
N ARG A 111 -12.67 4.36 11.45
CA ARG A 111 -12.14 5.73 11.32
C ARG A 111 -10.93 6.00 12.22
N LEU A 112 -10.89 5.42 13.42
CA LEU A 112 -9.71 5.47 14.29
C LEU A 112 -8.56 4.69 13.64
N ASP A 113 -8.83 3.48 13.13
CA ASP A 113 -7.82 2.68 12.42
C ASP A 113 -7.25 3.41 11.18
N VAL A 114 -8.09 4.16 10.45
CA VAL A 114 -7.64 5.00 9.33
C VAL A 114 -6.67 6.06 9.82
N SER A 115 -7.00 6.76 10.90
CA SER A 115 -6.12 7.78 11.49
C SER A 115 -4.76 7.19 11.86
N ASP A 116 -4.75 6.04 12.53
CA ASP A 116 -3.50 5.35 12.93
C ASP A 116 -2.69 4.90 11.71
N ALA A 117 -3.36 4.34 10.70
CA ALA A 117 -2.73 3.93 9.45
C ALA A 117 -2.17 5.12 8.66
N GLU A 118 -2.82 6.29 8.70
CA GLU A 118 -2.34 7.53 8.09
C GLU A 118 -1.08 8.06 8.78
N PHE A 119 -1.01 8.00 10.11
CA PHE A 119 0.21 8.34 10.84
C PHE A 119 1.38 7.42 10.48
N ALA A 120 1.13 6.12 10.39
CA ALA A 120 2.12 5.14 9.94
C ALA A 120 2.56 5.38 8.49
N LEU A 121 1.62 5.70 7.59
CA LEU A 121 1.95 6.04 6.22
C LEU A 121 2.79 7.32 6.12
N HIS A 122 2.49 8.33 6.92
CA HIS A 122 3.26 9.56 6.97
C HIS A 122 4.69 9.32 7.45
N SER A 123 4.92 8.44 8.44
CA SER A 123 6.29 8.11 8.87
C SER A 123 7.09 7.41 7.78
N VAL A 124 6.48 6.47 7.07
CA VAL A 124 7.12 5.79 5.93
C VAL A 124 7.35 6.75 4.76
N GLN A 125 6.44 7.69 4.51
CA GLN A 125 6.63 8.68 3.44
C GLN A 125 7.86 9.57 3.71
N ARG A 126 8.15 9.91 4.97
CA ARG A 126 9.39 10.61 5.31
C ARG A 126 10.63 9.76 5.00
N GLU A 127 10.60 8.45 5.28
CA GLU A 127 11.68 7.51 4.92
C GLU A 127 11.90 7.49 3.39
N VAL A 128 10.82 7.44 2.61
CA VAL A 128 10.84 7.54 1.14
C VAL A 128 11.49 8.85 0.68
N ASP A 129 11.08 9.98 1.24
CA ASP A 129 11.56 11.30 0.81
C ASP A 129 13.04 11.51 1.15
N LEU A 130 13.48 11.06 2.32
CA LEU A 130 14.89 11.05 2.70
C LEU A 130 15.73 10.17 1.76
N PHE A 131 15.22 9.00 1.39
CA PHE A 131 15.90 8.11 0.45
C PHE A 131 15.98 8.72 -0.96
N ARG A 132 14.94 9.41 -1.45
CA ARG A 132 14.99 10.10 -2.75
C ARG A 132 16.04 11.20 -2.78
N GLN A 133 16.23 11.91 -1.67
CA GLN A 133 17.23 12.97 -1.56
C GLN A 133 18.66 12.42 -1.53
N ASN A 134 18.88 11.28 -0.84
CA ASN A 134 20.20 10.69 -0.65
C ASN A 134 20.19 9.16 -0.92
N PRO A 135 20.00 8.72 -2.19
CA PRO A 135 19.79 7.30 -2.50
C PRO A 135 21.02 6.41 -2.26
N GLY A 136 22.22 7.01 -2.26
CA GLY A 136 23.51 6.33 -2.08
C GLY A 136 24.11 6.44 -0.67
N GLN A 137 23.45 7.10 0.28
CA GLN A 137 23.91 7.08 1.68
C GLN A 137 23.33 5.85 2.39
N ALA A 138 24.20 5.12 3.08
CA ALA A 138 23.77 4.10 4.04
C ALA A 138 22.92 4.79 5.12
N SER A 139 21.69 4.32 5.32
CA SER A 139 20.78 4.84 6.33
C SER A 139 21.46 4.90 7.70
N LEU A 140 21.56 6.09 8.29
CA LEU A 140 22.02 6.33 9.67
C LEU A 140 20.99 5.88 10.71
N ALA A 141 20.16 4.89 10.41
CA ALA A 141 19.28 4.25 11.38
C ALA A 141 20.08 3.26 12.25
N GLN A 142 21.08 3.75 12.99
CA GLN A 142 21.65 3.07 14.14
C GLN A 142 21.15 3.76 15.42
N GLY A 143 20.36 3.02 16.19
CA GLY A 143 20.32 3.09 17.65
C GLY A 143 19.61 4.31 18.26
N TYR A 144 18.39 4.07 18.74
CA TYR A 144 17.92 4.51 20.05
C TYR A 144 17.09 3.39 20.68
#